data_AF-A0A968SCT7-F1
#
_entry.id   AF-A0A968SCT7-F1
#
_cell.length_a   1.000
_cell.length_b   1.000
_cell.length_c   1.000
_cell.angle_alpha   90.00
_cell.angle_beta   90.00
_cell.angle_gamma   90.00
#
_symmetry.space_group_name_H-M   'P 1'
#
loop_
_entity.id
_entity.type
_entity.pdbx_description
1 polymer ?
#
loop_
_entity_poly.entity_id
_entity_poly.type
_entity_poly.pdbx_seq_one_letter_code
_entity_poly.pdbx_strand_id
1 'polypeptide(L)'
;MSINLDLPTELESQLTSEASQLNLPLSEYILQILSIRQVLSNPPKTGAELVAYWQSTGVINSRPDIVDSQIYARNLRHNAETRT
;
A
#
# COMPACT_ATOMS: atom_id res chain seq x y z
N MET A 1 15.52 -19.74 13.69
CA MET A 1 15.07 -18.73 14.67
C MET A 1 13.55 -18.72 14.63
N SER A 2 12.86 -18.84 15.77
CA SER A 2 11.40 -18.78 15.83
C SER A 2 10.95 -17.41 16.32
N ILE A 3 9.93 -16.85 15.68
CA ILE A 3 9.25 -15.62 16.09
C ILE A 3 7.78 -15.99 16.25
N ASN A 4 7.22 -15.74 17.44
CA ASN A 4 5.80 -15.91 17.69
C ASN A 4 5.11 -14.57 17.47
N LEU A 5 4.01 -14.58 16.73
CA LEU A 5 3.25 -13.39 16.38
C LEU A 5 1.82 -13.60 16.85
N ASP A 6 1.39 -12.83 17.86
CA ASP A 6 0.03 -12.88 18.35
C ASP A 6 -0.87 -12.06 17.42
N LEU A 7 -1.67 -12.75 16.61
CA LEU A 7 -2.57 -12.13 15.64
C LEU A 7 -4.01 -12.07 16.19
N PRO A 8 -4.74 -10.95 15.96
CA PRO A 8 -6.18 -10.94 16.15
C PRO A 8 -6.85 -11.99 15.26
N THR A 9 -7.89 -12.66 15.77
CA THR A 9 -8.58 -13.76 15.07
C THR A 9 -9.13 -13.35 13.70
N GLU A 10 -9.56 -12.10 13.55
CA GLU A 10 -10.05 -11.57 12.28
C GLU A 10 -8.94 -11.52 11.22
N LEU A 11 -7.73 -11.09 11.61
CA LEU A 11 -6.59 -10.98 10.71
C LEU A 11 -6.06 -12.36 10.32
N GLU A 12 -6.03 -13.32 11.24
CA GLU A 12 -5.69 -14.71 10.93
C GLU A 12 -6.63 -15.32 9.87
N SER A 13 -7.94 -15.06 10.00
CA SER A 13 -8.93 -15.54 9.04
C SER A 13 -8.75 -14.92 7.65
N GLN A 14 -8.42 -13.63 7.58
CA GLN A 14 -8.16 -12.94 6.31
C GLN A 14 -6.93 -13.52 5.61
N LEU A 15 -5.81 -13.65 6.33
CA LEU A 15 -4.57 -14.22 5.79
C LEU A 15 -4.75 -15.67 5.31
N THR A 16 -5.54 -16.46 6.04
CA THR A 16 -5.85 -17.85 5.66
C THR A 16 -6.67 -17.92 4.38
N SER A 17 -7.64 -17.02 4.23
CA SER A 17 -8.43 -16.92 3.00
C SER A 17 -7.56 -16.50 1.80
N GLU A 18 -6.69 -15.50 1.98
CA GLU A 18 -5.77 -15.03 0.94
C GLU A 18 -4.78 -16.13 0.51
N ALA A 19 -4.20 -16.86 1.47
CA ALA A 19 -3.33 -18.00 1.20
C ALA A 19 -4.07 -19.09 0.41
N SER A 20 -5.32 -19.38 0.78
CA SER A 20 -6.15 -20.38 0.10
C SER A 20 -6.47 -19.99 -1.34
N GLN A 21 -6.77 -18.71 -1.60
CA GLN A 21 -7.00 -18.20 -2.96
C GLN A 21 -5.76 -18.34 -3.86
N LEU A 22 -4.57 -18.27 -3.26
CA LEU A 22 -3.30 -18.42 -3.96
C LEU A 22 -2.81 -19.89 -4.02
N ASN A 23 -3.57 -20.85 -3.48
CA ASN A 23 -3.17 -22.25 -3.30
C ASN A 23 -1.83 -22.40 -2.55
N LEU A 24 -1.58 -21.54 -1.57
CA LEU A 24 -0.37 -21.55 -0.75
C LEU A 24 -0.68 -21.97 0.69
N PRO A 25 0.23 -22.69 1.37
CA PRO A 25 0.18 -22.84 2.81
C PRO A 25 0.26 -21.48 3.51
N LEU A 26 -0.49 -21.30 4.61
CA LEU A 26 -0.47 -20.05 5.38
C LEU A 26 0.94 -19.64 5.82
N SER A 27 1.77 -20.60 6.21
CA SER A 27 3.17 -20.35 6.60
C SER A 27 4.01 -19.79 5.45
N GLU A 28 3.87 -20.30 4.23
CA GLU A 28 4.57 -19.80 3.05
C GLU A 28 4.07 -18.41 2.66
N TYR A 29 2.75 -18.21 2.72
CA TYR A 29 2.13 -16.93 2.46
C TYR A 29 2.61 -15.84 3.45
N ILE A 30 2.65 -16.14 4.74
CA ILE A 30 3.17 -15.22 5.77
C ILE A 30 4.66 -14.94 5.53
N LEU A 31 5.47 -15.95 5.21
CA LEU A 31 6.88 -15.72 4.88
C LEU A 31 7.04 -14.82 3.66
N GLN A 32 6.19 -14.98 2.65
CA GLN A 32 6.18 -14.12 1.48
C GLN A 32 5.86 -12.67 1.86
N ILE A 33 4.81 -12.44 2.65
CA ILE A 33 4.48 -11.10 3.17
C ILE A 33 5.65 -10.50 3.95
N LEU A 34 6.25 -11.26 4.88
CA LEU A 34 7.38 -10.80 5.68
C LEU A 34 8.65 -10.55 4.84
N SER A 35 8.83 -11.29 3.74
CA SER A 35 9.92 -11.11 2.79
C SER A 35 9.73 -9.89 1.90
N ILE A 36 8.48 -9.48 1.68
CA ILE A 36 8.09 -8.21 1.05
C ILE A 36 8.35 -7.09 2.06
N ARG A 37 9.60 -6.94 2.51
CA ARG A 37 10.06 -5.64 2.98
C ARG A 37 10.08 -4.76 1.73
N GLN A 38 9.02 -3.98 1.51
CA GLN A 38 9.01 -2.91 0.51
C GLN A 38 9.92 -1.77 0.97
N VAL A 39 11.21 -2.05 1.02
CA VAL A 39 12.22 -1.05 0.71
C VAL A 39 12.41 -1.20 -0.78
N LEU A 40 12.03 -0.18 -1.57
CA LEU A 40 12.32 -0.14 -3.01
C LEU A 40 13.78 -0.55 -3.19
N SER A 41 14.04 -1.79 -3.65
CA SER A 41 15.40 -2.34 -3.70
C SER A 41 16.31 -1.53 -4.63
N ASN A 42 15.71 -0.80 -5.57
CA ASN A 42 16.35 0.21 -6.39
C ASN A 42 15.35 1.35 -6.56
N PRO A 43 15.33 2.33 -5.64
CA PRO A 43 14.40 3.43 -5.75
C PRO A 43 14.70 4.23 -7.03
N PRO A 44 13.68 4.82 -7.67
CA PRO A 44 13.88 5.66 -8.83
C PRO A 44 14.86 6.79 -8.51
N LYS A 45 15.92 6.90 -9.30
CA LYS A 45 17.03 7.86 -9.08
C LYS A 45 16.81 9.17 -9.82
N THR A 46 15.91 9.17 -10.79
CA THR A 46 15.56 10.33 -11.61
C THR A 46 14.06 10.59 -11.57
N GLY A 47 13.66 11.82 -11.89
CA GLY A 47 12.23 12.17 -11.98
C GLY A 47 11.47 11.34 -13.00
N ALA A 48 12.11 10.99 -14.12
CA ALA A 48 11.51 10.14 -15.15
C ALA A 48 11.26 8.71 -14.65
N GLU A 49 12.23 8.11 -13.93
CA GLU A 49 12.06 6.80 -13.30
C GLU A 49 10.95 6.81 -12.25
N LEU A 50 10.83 7.90 -11.49
CA LEU A 50 9.79 8.04 -10.48
C LEU A 50 8.38 8.09 -11.09
N VAL A 51 8.22 8.87 -12.16
CA VAL A 51 6.95 8.94 -12.91
C VAL A 51 6.61 7.58 -13.53
N ALA A 52 7.59 6.88 -14.11
CA ALA A 52 7.38 5.55 -14.66
C ALA A 52 6.95 4.52 -13.59
N TYR A 53 7.56 4.58 -12.40
CA TYR A 53 7.19 3.77 -11.26
C TYR A 53 5.75 4.06 -10.78
N TRP A 54 5.37 5.32 -10.65
CA TRP A 54 3.99 5.69 -10.28
C TRP A 54 2.96 5.26 -11.32
N GLN A 55 3.31 5.29 -12.60
CA GLN A 55 2.44 4.77 -13.66
C GLN A 55 2.27 3.25 -13.55
N SER A 56 3.36 2.48 -13.37
CA SER A 56 3.30 1.01 -13.31
C SER A 56 2.57 0.50 -12.06
N THR A 57 2.65 1.24 -10.95
CA THR A 57 1.94 0.95 -9.71
C THR A 57 0.51 1.51 -9.66
N GLY A 58 0.04 2.15 -10.74
CA GLY A 58 -1.33 2.66 -10.85
C GLY A 58 -1.63 3.89 -9.99
N VAL A 59 -0.61 4.58 -9.50
CA VAL A 59 -0.78 5.82 -8.70
C VAL A 59 -1.26 6.97 -9.58
N ILE A 60 -0.75 7.07 -10.82
CA ILE A 60 -1.19 8.08 -11.77
C ILE A 60 -2.65 7.79 -12.17
N ASN A 61 -3.51 8.81 -12.06
CA ASN A 61 -4.97 8.73 -12.27
C ASN A 61 -5.75 7.92 -11.22
N SER A 62 -5.15 7.54 -10.09
CA SER A 62 -5.84 6.83 -9.00
C SER A 62 -6.96 7.63 -8.31
N ARG A 63 -6.98 8.96 -8.47
CA ARG A 63 -7.97 9.88 -7.89
C ARG A 63 -8.73 10.64 -8.98
N PRO A 64 -9.58 9.95 -9.76
CA PRO A 64 -10.36 10.59 -10.83
C PRO A 64 -11.42 11.55 -10.29
N ASP A 65 -11.77 11.45 -9.02
CA ASP A 65 -12.68 12.36 -8.31
C ASP A 65 -12.09 13.77 -8.12
N ILE A 66 -10.75 13.90 -8.18
CA ILE A 66 -10.05 15.19 -8.10
C ILE A 66 -9.82 15.72 -9.51
N VAL A 67 -10.78 16.50 -10.01
CA VAL A 67 -10.70 17.12 -11.35
C VAL A 67 -9.68 18.25 -11.41
N ASP A 68 -9.67 19.12 -10.38
CA ASP A 68 -8.69 20.19 -10.22
C ASP A 68 -7.94 20.00 -8.89
N SER A 69 -6.70 19.54 -9.01
CA SER A 69 -5.84 19.26 -7.86
C SER A 69 -5.52 20.51 -7.04
N GLN A 70 -5.47 21.69 -7.68
CA GLN A 70 -5.15 22.94 -7.02
C GLN A 70 -6.33 23.44 -6.19
N ILE A 71 -7.55 23.39 -6.74
CA ILE A 71 -8.77 23.75 -5.99
C ILE A 71 -8.96 22.77 -4.82
N TYR A 72 -8.82 21.46 -5.07
CA TYR A 72 -8.94 20.45 -4.03
C TYR A 72 -7.92 20.68 -2.89
N ALA A 73 -6.67 20.98 -3.22
CA ALA A 73 -5.64 21.27 -2.22
C ALA A 73 -5.88 22.56 -1.43
N ARG A 74 -6.55 23.57 -2.02
CA ARG A 74 -6.96 24.78 -1.29
C ARG A 74 -8.09 24.47 -0.31
N ASN A 75 -9.11 23.75 -0.76
CA ASN A 75 -10.22 23.33 0.09
C ASN A 75 -9.75 22.46 1.25
N LEU A 76 -8.82 21.53 1.00
CA LEU A 76 -8.23 20.68 2.03
C LEU A 76 -7.52 21.51 3.12
N ARG A 77 -6.75 22.53 2.73
CA ARG A 77 -6.09 23.44 3.68
C ARG A 77 -7.09 24.24 4.50
N HIS A 78 -8.07 24.85 3.84
CA HIS A 78 -9.12 25.62 4.51
C HIS A 78 -9.89 24.77 5.54
N ASN A 79 -10.26 23.55 5.18
CA ASN A 79 -10.94 22.61 6.08
C ASN A 79 -10.05 22.18 7.27
N ALA A 80 -8.74 22.07 7.07
CA ALA A 80 -7.81 21.76 8.15
C ALA A 80 -7.65 22.94 9.12
N GLU A 81 -7.59 24.16 8.61
CA GLU A 81 -7.47 25.40 9.40
C GLU A 81 -8.73 25.71 10.23
N THR A 82 -9.90 25.29 9.75
CA THR A 82 -11.21 25.57 10.38
C THR A 82 -11.74 24.42 11.23
N ARG A 83 -10.95 23.34 11.42
CA ARG A 83 -11.31 22.25 12.35
C ARG A 83 -11.22 22.77 13.79
N THR A 84 -12.39 22.95 14.42
CA THR A 84 -12.53 23.16 15.87
C THR A 84 -12.44 21.84 16.64
#